data_AF-A0A6L5G494-F1
#
_entry.id   AF-A0A6L5G494-F1
#
_cell.length_a   1.000
_cell.length_b   1.000
_cell.length_c   1.000
_cell.angle_alpha   90.00
_cell.angle_beta   90.00
_cell.angle_gamma   90.00
#
_symmetry.space_group_name_H-M   'P 1'
#
loop_
_entity.id
_entity.type
_entity.pdbx_description
1 polymer ?
#
loop_
_entity_poly.entity_id
_entity_poly.type
_entity_poly.pdbx_seq_one_letter_code
_entity_poly.pdbx_strand_id
1 'polypeptide(L)'
;MPLISTMEAGAIMRQCMTDLGWEVDLNEFGEIESDYPAEQADRYQSDLETCWAEHGFDRPPPPMDEDTAGTFFDLMVASAGCLEDLGYSISAPPSRGAYVAELASSGTAIWDPYADVVALVTPEEWDEVRRSCPQPERPDLER
;
A
#
# COMPACT_ATOMS: atom_id res chain seq x y z
N MET A 1 10.72 6.79 -0.81
CA MET A 1 9.38 7.10 -1.32
C MET A 1 9.08 8.59 -1.16
N PRO A 2 8.45 9.24 -2.15
CA PRO A 2 7.80 10.55 -1.98
C PRO A 2 6.68 10.50 -0.93
N LEU A 3 6.38 11.64 -0.29
CA LEU A 3 5.26 11.78 0.64
C LEU A 3 4.00 12.21 -0.12
N ILE A 4 3.34 11.25 -0.78
CA ILE A 4 2.10 11.45 -1.54
C ILE A 4 1.15 10.30 -1.28
N SER A 5 -0.15 10.51 -1.50
CA SER A 5 -1.16 9.46 -1.31
C SER A 5 -1.06 8.36 -2.40
N THR A 6 -1.64 7.18 -2.13
CA THR A 6 -1.70 6.07 -3.08
C THR A 6 -2.35 6.49 -4.40
N MET A 7 -3.43 7.28 -4.36
CA MET A 7 -4.11 7.81 -5.54
C MET A 7 -3.21 8.70 -6.40
N GLU A 8 -2.41 9.57 -5.75
CA GLU A 8 -1.48 10.44 -6.45
C GLU A 8 -0.30 9.65 -7.04
N ALA A 9 0.22 8.68 -6.30
CA ALA A 9 1.24 7.76 -6.80
C ALA A 9 0.74 6.99 -8.02
N GLY A 10 -0.50 6.47 -7.97
CA GLY A 10 -1.17 5.84 -9.09
C GLY A 10 -1.25 6.73 -10.32
N ALA A 11 -1.68 7.98 -10.16
CA ALA A 11 -1.78 8.94 -11.27
C ALA A 11 -0.43 9.21 -11.94
N ILE A 12 0.65 9.32 -11.16
CA ILE A 12 2.03 9.46 -11.66
C ILE A 12 2.45 8.20 -12.42
N MET A 13 2.21 7.02 -11.85
CA MET A 13 2.57 5.75 -12.47
C MET A 13 1.82 5.50 -13.78
N ARG A 14 0.51 5.77 -13.81
CA ARG A 14 -0.29 5.69 -15.03
C ARG A 14 0.28 6.59 -16.11
N GLN A 15 0.65 7.83 -15.78
CA GLN A 15 1.23 8.77 -16.76
C GLN A 15 2.55 8.24 -17.32
N CYS A 16 3.47 7.78 -16.45
CA CYS A 16 4.75 7.23 -16.89
C CYS A 16 4.58 6.02 -17.80
N MET A 17 3.72 5.06 -17.42
CA MET A 17 3.46 3.87 -18.24
C MET A 17 2.78 4.22 -19.56
N THR A 18 1.87 5.19 -19.57
CA THR A 18 1.23 5.70 -20.80
C THR A 18 2.26 6.32 -21.75
N ASP A 19 3.23 7.09 -21.22
CA ASP A 19 4.30 7.70 -22.02
C ASP A 19 5.24 6.65 -22.64
N LEU A 20 5.36 5.47 -22.02
CA LEU A 20 6.06 4.29 -22.55
C LEU A 20 5.23 3.48 -23.56
N GLY A 21 3.97 3.85 -23.75
CA GLY A 21 3.05 3.28 -24.75
C GLY A 21 2.16 2.16 -24.23
N TRP A 22 2.02 2.00 -22.91
CA TRP A 22 1.09 1.06 -22.30
C TRP A 22 -0.31 1.65 -22.16
N GLU A 23 -1.34 0.84 -22.38
CA GLU A 23 -2.71 1.18 -22.02
C GLU A 23 -2.91 0.80 -20.54
N VAL A 24 -2.98 1.82 -19.68
CA VAL A 24 -3.04 1.64 -18.22
C VAL A 24 -4.19 2.48 -17.65
N ASP A 25 -5.02 1.83 -16.83
CA ASP A 25 -6.07 2.44 -16.04
C ASP A 25 -5.72 2.45 -14.56
N LEU A 26 -6.52 3.16 -13.76
CA LEU A 26 -6.44 3.12 -12.30
C LEU A 26 -7.72 2.49 -11.75
N ASN A 27 -7.56 1.55 -10.83
CA ASN A 27 -8.69 1.05 -10.06
C ASN A 27 -9.12 2.04 -8.97
N GLU A 28 -10.19 1.72 -8.26
CA GLU A 28 -10.74 2.58 -7.22
C GLU A 28 -9.80 2.79 -6.02
N PHE A 29 -8.74 1.99 -5.91
CA PHE A 29 -7.72 2.07 -4.86
C PHE A 29 -6.45 2.80 -5.32
N GLY A 30 -6.41 3.31 -6.55
CA GLY A 30 -5.26 4.03 -7.11
C GLY A 30 -4.13 3.12 -7.58
N GLU A 31 -4.37 1.82 -7.71
CA GLU A 31 -3.42 0.88 -8.29
C GLU A 31 -3.57 0.88 -9.82
N ILE A 32 -2.45 0.69 -10.53
CA ILE A 32 -2.46 0.59 -11.97
C ILE A 32 -2.96 -0.78 -12.43
N GLU A 33 -3.83 -0.78 -13.43
CA GLU A 33 -4.31 -1.98 -14.11
C GLU A 33 -4.02 -1.87 -15.60
N SER A 34 -3.55 -2.95 -16.22
CA SER A 34 -3.22 -2.97 -17.64
C SER A 34 -3.44 -4.35 -18.22
N ASP A 35 -4.05 -4.38 -19.41
CA ASP A 35 -4.19 -5.59 -20.21
C ASP A 35 -3.07 -5.62 -21.26
N TYR A 36 -2.23 -6.64 -21.19
CA TYR A 36 -1.16 -6.86 -22.17
C TYR A 36 -0.95 -8.34 -22.49
N PRO A 37 -0.44 -8.68 -23.70
CA PRO A 37 -0.10 -10.06 -24.05
C PRO A 37 0.96 -10.63 -23.11
N ALA A 38 0.83 -11.93 -22.78
CA ALA A 38 1.75 -12.60 -21.86
C ALA A 38 3.23 -12.53 -22.31
N GLU A 39 3.48 -12.48 -23.62
CA GLU A 39 4.82 -12.32 -24.19
C GLU A 39 5.47 -10.98 -23.88
N GLN A 40 4.68 -9.99 -23.47
CA GLN A 40 5.15 -8.66 -23.08
C GLN A 40 5.29 -8.48 -21.57
N ALA A 41 5.01 -9.50 -20.75
CA ALA A 41 5.04 -9.41 -19.29
C ALA A 41 6.42 -8.95 -18.75
N ASP A 42 7.51 -9.50 -19.26
CA ASP A 42 8.87 -9.10 -18.83
C ASP A 42 9.15 -7.63 -19.16
N ARG A 43 8.69 -7.17 -20.33
CA ARG A 43 8.84 -5.77 -20.74
C ARG A 43 7.99 -4.85 -19.87
N TYR A 44 6.74 -5.22 -19.63
CA TYR A 44 5.82 -4.46 -18.77
C TYR A 44 6.41 -4.30 -17.36
N GLN A 45 6.91 -5.39 -16.78
CA GLN A 45 7.52 -5.37 -15.45
C GLN A 45 8.79 -4.49 -15.42
N SER A 46 9.64 -4.58 -16.45
CA SER A 46 10.84 -3.73 -16.55
C SER A 46 10.50 -2.24 -16.69
N ASP A 47 9.49 -1.90 -17.49
CA ASP A 47 9.02 -0.53 -17.68
C ASP A 47 8.39 0.01 -16.39
N LEU A 48 7.63 -0.84 -15.69
CA LEU A 48 7.06 -0.53 -14.39
C LEU A 48 8.13 -0.22 -13.34
N GLU A 49 9.14 -1.07 -13.21
CA GLU A 49 10.27 -0.86 -12.30
C GLU A 49 11.04 0.42 -12.63
N THR A 50 11.18 0.73 -13.92
CA THR A 50 11.79 1.98 -14.38
C THR A 50 10.98 3.19 -13.90
N CYS A 51 9.67 3.20 -14.12
CA CYS A 51 8.79 4.27 -13.63
C CYS A 51 8.83 4.39 -12.10
N TRP A 52 8.84 3.28 -11.36
CA TRP A 52 8.97 3.28 -9.90
C TRP A 52 10.29 3.93 -9.44
N ALA A 53 11.41 3.57 -10.06
CA ALA A 53 12.72 4.10 -9.72
C ALA A 53 12.88 5.58 -10.09
N GLU A 54 12.36 6.01 -11.25
CA GLU A 54 12.39 7.40 -11.70
C GLU A 54 11.67 8.34 -10.72
N HIS A 55 10.56 7.89 -10.15
CA HIS A 55 9.79 8.64 -9.17
C HIS A 55 10.17 8.36 -7.71
N GLY A 56 11.12 7.45 -7.47
CA GLY A 56 11.64 7.12 -6.14
C GLY A 56 10.66 6.34 -5.26
N PHE A 57 9.68 5.66 -5.87
CA PHE A 57 8.74 4.75 -5.21
C PHE A 57 9.41 3.43 -4.80
N ASP A 58 10.53 3.07 -5.43
CA ASP A 58 11.38 1.93 -5.08
C ASP A 58 12.10 2.08 -3.72
N ARG A 59 12.18 3.30 -3.20
CA ARG A 59 12.84 3.60 -1.92
C ARG A 59 11.87 3.43 -0.76
N PRO A 60 12.34 2.97 0.42
CA PRO A 60 11.51 2.92 1.60
C PRO A 60 10.92 4.31 1.91
N PRO A 61 9.73 4.35 2.52
CA PRO A 61 9.15 5.61 2.97
C PRO A 61 10.03 6.21 4.07
N PRO A 62 10.01 7.56 4.22
CA PRO A 62 10.79 8.20 5.26
C PRO A 62 10.29 7.81 6.65
N PRO A 63 11.16 7.92 7.68
CA PRO A 63 10.75 7.75 9.07
C PRO A 63 9.57 8.65 9.42
N MET A 64 8.62 8.08 10.17
CA MET A 64 7.41 8.78 10.60
C MET A 64 7.64 9.46 11.95
N ASP A 65 7.06 10.64 12.16
CA ASP A 65 7.08 11.27 13.48
C ASP A 65 6.37 10.39 14.53
N GLU A 66 6.84 10.38 15.79
CA GLU A 66 6.34 9.47 16.83
C GLU A 66 4.85 9.66 17.14
N ASP A 67 4.34 10.91 17.14
CA ASP A 67 2.92 11.18 17.40
C ASP A 67 2.07 10.68 16.23
N THR A 68 2.57 10.86 15.00
CA THR A 68 1.92 10.37 13.78
C THR A 68 1.93 8.84 13.73
N ALA A 69 3.05 8.21 14.09
CA ALA A 69 3.19 6.76 14.18
C ALA A 69 2.30 6.16 15.25
N GLY A 70 2.11 6.87 16.37
CA GLY A 70 1.15 6.50 17.39
C GLY A 70 -0.28 6.51 16.85
N THR A 71 -0.65 7.56 16.12
CA THR A 71 -1.97 7.66 15.46
C THR A 71 -2.16 6.54 14.45
N PHE A 72 -1.15 6.27 13.63
CA PHE A 72 -1.18 5.21 12.64
C PHE A 72 -1.34 3.82 13.29
N PHE A 73 -0.63 3.55 14.39
CA PHE A 73 -0.83 2.31 15.16
C PHE A 73 -2.28 2.12 15.61
N ASP A 74 -2.90 3.18 16.15
CA ASP A 74 -4.27 3.13 16.66
C ASP A 74 -5.27 2.84 15.50
N LEU A 75 -5.01 3.38 14.29
CA LEU A 75 -5.77 3.07 13.07
C LEU A 75 -5.59 1.62 12.60
N MET A 76 -4.36 1.08 12.64
CA MET A 76 -4.10 -0.31 12.27
C MET A 76 -4.77 -1.29 13.25
N VAL A 77 -4.78 -0.98 14.56
CA VAL A 77 -5.49 -1.79 15.56
C VAL A 77 -7.00 -1.77 15.33
N ALA A 78 -7.57 -0.60 15.00
CA ALA A 78 -8.98 -0.50 14.63
C ALA A 78 -9.31 -1.33 13.38
N SER A 79 -8.42 -1.31 12.39
CA SER A 79 -8.52 -2.11 11.17
C SER A 79 -8.48 -3.61 11.45
N ALA A 80 -7.58 -4.06 12.33
CA ALA A 80 -7.54 -5.46 12.77
C ALA A 80 -8.88 -5.91 13.37
N GLY A 81 -9.50 -5.08 14.21
CA GLY A 81 -10.84 -5.37 14.75
C GLY A 81 -11.92 -5.48 13.67
N CYS A 82 -11.88 -4.61 12.66
CA CYS A 82 -12.80 -4.71 11.51
C CYS A 82 -12.62 -6.05 10.76
N LEU A 83 -11.38 -6.45 10.50
CA LEU A 83 -11.07 -7.71 9.82
C LEU A 83 -11.47 -8.93 10.65
N GLU A 84 -11.29 -8.88 11.97
CA GLU A 84 -11.77 -9.92 12.90
C GLU A 84 -13.30 -10.04 12.87
N ASP A 85 -14.03 -8.90 12.82
CA ASP A 85 -15.50 -8.88 12.70
C ASP A 85 -15.99 -9.45 11.36
N LEU A 86 -15.19 -9.34 10.29
CA LEU A 86 -15.43 -10.02 9.00
C LEU A 86 -15.11 -11.53 9.06
N GLY A 87 -14.50 -12.02 10.14
CA GLY A 87 -14.20 -13.43 10.37
C GLY A 87 -12.78 -13.85 10.03
N TYR A 88 -11.86 -12.91 9.77
CA TYR A 88 -10.45 -13.22 9.54
C TYR A 88 -9.71 -13.42 10.86
N SER A 89 -8.71 -14.30 10.86
CA SER A 89 -7.81 -14.49 12.00
C SER A 89 -6.59 -13.59 11.82
N ILE A 90 -6.49 -12.54 12.63
CA ILE A 90 -5.42 -11.55 12.54
C ILE A 90 -4.33 -11.82 13.57
N SER A 91 -3.07 -11.64 13.17
CA SER A 91 -1.93 -11.73 14.08
C SER A 91 -2.00 -10.66 15.16
N ALA A 92 -1.60 -11.02 16.38
CA ALA A 92 -1.62 -10.09 17.50
C ALA A 92 -0.67 -8.90 17.25
N PRO A 93 -1.11 -7.66 17.52
CA PRO A 93 -0.27 -6.49 17.31
C PRO A 93 0.94 -6.50 18.27
N PRO A 94 2.08 -5.94 17.85
CA PRO A 94 3.19 -5.66 18.76
C PRO A 94 2.77 -4.60 19.79
N SER A 95 3.61 -4.39 20.81
CA SER A 95 3.40 -3.26 21.70
C SER A 95 3.45 -1.93 20.94
N ARG A 96 2.60 -0.96 21.31
CA ARG A 96 2.58 0.38 20.71
C ARG A 96 3.97 1.02 20.65
N GLY A 97 4.74 0.93 21.73
CA GLY A 97 6.10 1.48 21.78
C GLY A 97 7.06 0.85 20.76
N ALA A 98 6.98 -0.47 20.55
CA ALA A 98 7.80 -1.14 19.54
C ALA A 98 7.40 -0.75 18.11
N TYR A 99 6.09 -0.65 17.85
CA TYR A 99 5.57 -0.24 16.55
C TYR A 99 5.97 1.19 16.19
N VAL A 100 5.77 2.12 17.13
CA VAL A 100 6.16 3.53 16.97
C VAL A 100 7.67 3.68 16.77
N ALA A 101 8.47 3.00 17.60
CA ALA A 101 9.92 3.07 17.50
C ALA A 101 10.43 2.58 16.13
N GLU A 102 9.83 1.51 15.59
CA GLU A 102 10.22 1.03 14.26
C GLU A 102 9.88 2.06 13.19
N LEU A 103 8.63 2.53 13.11
CA LEU A 103 8.19 3.52 12.12
C LEU A 103 8.99 4.82 12.21
N ALA A 104 9.34 5.26 13.41
CA ALA A 104 10.16 6.44 13.64
C ALA A 104 11.64 6.26 13.28
N SER A 105 12.10 5.01 13.13
CA SER A 105 13.48 4.71 12.77
C SER A 105 13.67 4.40 11.28
N SER A 106 12.76 3.60 10.71
CA SER A 106 12.88 3.04 9.36
C SER A 106 11.79 3.50 8.40
N GLY A 107 10.71 4.10 8.92
CA GLY A 107 9.52 4.43 8.14
C GLY A 107 8.66 3.22 7.78
N THR A 108 9.07 2.00 8.16
CA THR A 108 8.41 0.75 7.79
C THR A 108 7.72 0.13 8.99
N ALA A 109 6.50 -0.37 8.82
CA ALA A 109 5.77 -1.02 9.90
C ALA A 109 6.26 -2.48 10.08
N ILE A 110 6.48 -2.90 11.33
CA ILE A 110 6.76 -4.31 11.68
C ILE A 110 5.51 -5.20 11.71
N TRP A 111 4.33 -4.61 11.58
CA TRP A 111 3.07 -5.32 11.65
C TRP A 111 2.04 -4.65 10.72
N ASP A 112 1.33 -5.49 9.99
CA ASP A 112 0.24 -5.09 9.11
C ASP A 112 -0.85 -6.17 9.19
N PRO A 113 -2.03 -5.90 9.79
CA PRO A 113 -3.12 -6.85 9.87
C PRO A 113 -3.65 -7.28 8.49
N TYR A 114 -3.50 -6.45 7.46
CA TYR A 114 -3.96 -6.78 6.12
C TYR A 114 -3.07 -7.82 5.42
N ALA A 115 -1.79 -7.91 5.82
CA ALA A 115 -0.87 -8.92 5.30
C ALA A 115 -1.33 -10.36 5.61
N ASP A 116 -2.03 -10.56 6.73
CA ASP A 116 -2.61 -11.87 7.09
C ASP A 116 -3.80 -12.23 6.19
N VAL A 117 -4.52 -11.24 5.66
CA VAL A 117 -5.71 -11.45 4.84
C VAL A 117 -5.37 -11.61 3.36
N VAL A 118 -4.51 -10.74 2.83
CA VAL A 118 -4.14 -10.75 1.40
C VAL A 118 -3.53 -12.09 0.96
N ALA A 119 -2.88 -12.81 1.88
CA ALA A 119 -2.33 -14.15 1.61
C ALA A 119 -3.38 -15.26 1.49
N LEU A 120 -4.63 -15.00 1.87
CA LEU A 120 -5.70 -16.00 2.00
C LEU A 120 -6.84 -15.83 0.98
N VAL A 121 -6.92 -14.69 0.31
CA VAL A 121 -8.06 -14.30 -0.54
C VAL A 121 -7.63 -14.11 -2.01
N THR A 122 -8.56 -14.23 -2.95
CA THR A 122 -8.32 -13.85 -4.35
C THR A 122 -8.25 -12.33 -4.51
N PRO A 123 -7.73 -11.80 -5.64
CA PRO A 123 -7.77 -10.35 -5.90
C PRO A 123 -9.17 -9.74 -5.82
N GLU A 124 -10.20 -10.45 -6.33
CA GLU A 124 -11.57 -9.95 -6.29
C GLU A 124 -12.15 -9.94 -4.87
N GLU A 125 -11.82 -10.96 -4.06
CA GLU A 125 -12.18 -11.00 -2.64
C GLU A 125 -11.42 -9.93 -1.84
N TRP A 126 -10.17 -9.64 -2.22
CA TRP A 126 -9.36 -8.60 -1.61
C TRP A 126 -9.98 -7.21 -1.77
N ASP A 127 -10.49 -6.89 -2.96
CA ASP A 127 -11.20 -5.63 -3.18
C ASP A 127 -12.42 -5.49 -2.26
N GLU A 128 -13.18 -6.56 -2.06
CA GLU A 128 -14.33 -6.55 -1.16
C GLU A 128 -13.94 -6.34 0.30
N VAL A 129 -12.82 -6.95 0.72
CA VAL A 129 -12.22 -6.70 2.04
C VAL A 129 -11.84 -5.23 2.17
N ARG A 130 -11.16 -4.65 1.17
CA ARG A 130 -10.75 -3.24 1.20
C ARG A 130 -11.92 -2.26 1.19
N ARG A 131 -13.06 -2.61 0.59
CA ARG A 131 -14.29 -1.80 0.69
C ARG A 131 -14.94 -1.89 2.07
N SER A 132 -14.91 -3.07 2.68
CA SER A 132 -15.55 -3.33 3.98
C SER A 132 -14.72 -2.82 5.15
N CYS A 133 -13.41 -3.03 5.09
CA CYS A 133 -12.41 -2.56 6.03
C CYS A 133 -11.33 -1.79 5.24
N PRO A 134 -11.53 -0.48 5.01
CA PRO A 134 -10.55 0.34 4.29
C PRO A 134 -9.21 0.38 5.03
N GLN A 135 -8.14 0.13 4.26
CA GLN A 135 -6.79 0.31 4.76
C GLN A 135 -6.58 1.79 5.11
N PRO A 136 -6.09 2.11 6.32
CA PRO A 136 -5.77 3.48 6.66
C PRO A 136 -4.55 3.92 5.87
N GLU A 137 -4.66 5.07 5.20
CA GLU A 137 -3.51 5.74 4.64
C GLU A 137 -2.59 6.22 5.76
N ARG A 138 -1.30 6.32 5.46
CA ARG A 138 -0.35 6.96 6.35
C ARG A 138 -0.77 8.42 6.57
N PRO A 139 -1.02 8.88 7.82
CA PRO A 139 -1.55 10.23 8.04
C PRO A 139 -0.59 11.34 7.62
N ASP A 140 0.71 11.05 7.48
CA ASP A 140 1.71 11.99 6.95
C ASP A 140 1.70 12.11 5.41
N LEU A 141 0.96 11.25 4.71
CA LEU A 141 0.79 11.29 3.26
C LEU A 141 -0.45 12.08 2.81
N GLU A 142 -1.39 12.39 3.70
CA GLU A 142 -2.66 13.07 3.36
C GLU A 142 -2.56 14.61 3.22
N ARG A 143 -1.42 15.15 2.77
CA ARG A 143 -1.16 16.61 2.75
C ARG A 143 -1.46 17.34 1.46
#